data_AF-A0A430E6V4-F1
#
_entry.id   AF-A0A430E6V4-F1
#
_cell.length_a   1.000
_cell.length_b   1.000
_cell.length_c   1.000
_cell.angle_alpha   90.00
_cell.angle_beta   90.00
_cell.angle_gamma   90.00
#
_symmetry.space_group_name_H-M   'P 1'
#
loop_
_entity.id
_entity.type
_entity.pdbx_description
1 polymer ?
#
loop_
_entity_poly.entity_id
_entity_poly.type
_entity_poly.pdbx_seq_one_letter_code
_entity_poly.pdbx_strand_id
1 'polypeptide(L)'
;MSDSELIGAIRKSSREMAAGMGVFCVAECIDSVLMWSHYASNHQGIALRFEFGSDPLLSPVIWKVKYQDQRPILRHTDFAVESMAIPIALATKATFWQYEQEWRIMLTEPRRVCRRPQLLRGRAYDEQDDEQVLA
;
A
#
# COMPACT_ATOMS: atom_id res chain seq x y z
N MET A 1 -27.04 -23.95 8.38
CA MET A 1 -26.45 -22.61 8.23
C MET A 1 -27.11 -21.97 7.03
N SER A 2 -27.79 -20.84 7.20
CA SER A 2 -28.36 -20.08 6.09
C SER A 2 -27.27 -19.30 5.35
N ASP A 3 -27.55 -18.89 4.11
CA ASP A 3 -26.63 -18.05 3.33
C ASP A 3 -26.26 -16.74 4.06
N SER A 4 -27.19 -16.17 4.82
CA SER A 4 -26.96 -14.97 5.62
C SER A 4 -25.95 -15.19 6.75
N GLU A 5 -26.01 -16.35 7.41
CA GLU A 5 -25.05 -16.73 8.46
C GLU A 5 -23.66 -16.95 7.88
N LEU A 6 -23.57 -17.62 6.73
CA LEU A 6 -22.31 -17.86 6.02
C LEU A 6 -21.66 -16.54 5.58
N ILE A 7 -22.43 -15.63 4.96
CA ILE A 7 -21.92 -14.30 4.55
C ILE A 7 -21.46 -13.49 5.77
N GLY A 8 -22.20 -13.55 6.88
CA GLY A 8 -21.82 -12.91 8.13
C GLY A 8 -20.47 -13.42 8.67
N ALA A 9 -20.28 -14.74 8.67
CA ALA A 9 -19.05 -15.39 9.12
C ALA A 9 -17.85 -15.01 8.24
N ILE A 10 -18.01 -15.04 6.91
CA ILE A 10 -16.94 -14.63 5.97
C ILE A 10 -16.55 -13.18 6.20
N ARG A 11 -17.53 -12.26 6.27
CA ARG A 11 -17.25 -10.83 6.52
C ARG A 11 -16.53 -10.59 7.83
N LYS A 12 -16.86 -11.35 8.88
CA LYS A 12 -16.15 -11.28 10.17
C LYS A 12 -14.70 -11.74 10.00
N SER A 13 -14.48 -12.91 9.43
CA SER A 13 -13.14 -13.47 9.17
C SER A 13 -12.29 -12.56 8.29
N SER A 14 -12.83 -12.03 7.18
CA SER A 14 -12.12 -11.09 6.31
C SER A 14 -11.66 -9.83 7.07
N ARG A 15 -12.50 -9.30 7.97
CA ARG A 15 -12.15 -8.12 8.78
C ARG A 15 -11.06 -8.42 9.81
N GLU A 16 -11.12 -9.59 10.45
CA GLU A 16 -10.10 -10.02 11.41
C GLU A 16 -8.75 -10.20 10.72
N MET A 17 -8.72 -10.84 9.53
CA MET A 17 -7.51 -10.96 8.73
C MET A 17 -6.98 -9.59 8.30
N ALA A 18 -7.83 -8.71 7.76
CA ALA A 18 -7.41 -7.37 7.34
C ALA A 18 -6.88 -6.54 8.53
N ALA A 19 -7.48 -6.66 9.71
CA ALA A 19 -7.02 -5.99 10.93
C ALA A 19 -5.66 -6.52 11.45
N GLY A 20 -5.33 -7.78 11.14
CA GLY A 20 -4.03 -8.38 11.43
C GLY A 20 -2.92 -8.00 10.45
N MET A 21 -3.26 -7.32 9.34
CA MET A 21 -2.31 -6.88 8.32
C MET A 21 -1.95 -5.41 8.50
N GLY A 22 -0.67 -5.07 8.40
CA GLY A 22 -0.25 -3.69 8.16
C GLY A 22 0.01 -3.47 6.70
N VAL A 23 -0.33 -2.28 6.25
CA VAL A 23 -0.13 -1.83 4.88
C VAL A 23 0.70 -0.56 4.93
N PHE A 24 1.90 -0.61 4.37
CA PHE A 24 2.75 0.56 4.16
C PHE A 24 2.68 0.95 2.69
N CYS A 25 2.13 2.13 2.43
CA CYS A 25 1.87 2.66 1.09
C CYS A 25 2.97 3.62 0.67
N VAL A 26 3.46 3.47 -0.56
CA VAL A 26 4.43 4.39 -1.18
C VAL A 26 4.03 4.66 -2.62
N ALA A 27 4.37 5.83 -3.14
CA ALA A 27 4.17 6.19 -4.53
C ALA A 27 5.47 6.03 -5.33
N GLU A 28 5.35 5.68 -6.61
CA GLU A 28 6.49 5.65 -7.55
C GLU A 28 6.83 7.06 -8.07
N CYS A 29 5.85 7.98 -8.09
CA CYS A 29 6.00 9.36 -8.56
C CYS A 29 6.18 10.36 -7.41
N ILE A 30 7.13 11.28 -7.58
CA ILE A 30 7.38 12.40 -6.65
C ILE A 30 6.92 13.74 -7.23
N ASP A 31 6.65 13.80 -8.53
CA ASP A 31 6.32 14.99 -9.31
C ASP A 31 4.81 15.20 -9.50
N SER A 32 3.98 14.37 -8.86
CA SER A 32 2.52 14.50 -8.93
C SER A 32 2.02 15.68 -8.12
N VAL A 33 1.66 16.77 -8.81
CA VAL A 33 1.03 17.98 -8.21
C VAL A 33 -0.14 17.60 -7.31
N LEU A 34 -1.01 16.67 -7.75
CA LEU A 34 -2.15 16.20 -6.96
C LEU A 34 -1.72 15.55 -5.64
N MET A 35 -0.64 14.76 -5.66
CA MET A 35 -0.10 14.17 -4.42
C MET A 35 0.46 15.23 -3.48
N TRP A 36 1.15 16.24 -3.99
CA TRP A 36 1.62 17.36 -3.16
C TRP A 36 0.47 18.16 -2.55
N SER A 37 -0.62 18.34 -3.29
CA SER A 37 -1.84 18.95 -2.77
C SER A 37 -2.44 18.12 -1.61
N HIS A 38 -2.50 16.80 -1.76
CA HIS A 38 -3.18 15.91 -0.80
C HIS A 38 -2.34 15.49 0.41
N TYR A 39 -1.07 15.17 0.21
CA TYR A 39 -0.22 14.51 1.22
C TYR A 39 0.91 15.39 1.74
N ALA A 40 1.17 16.54 1.12
CA ALA A 40 2.28 17.42 1.50
C ALA A 40 1.79 18.80 1.97
N SER A 41 0.75 18.83 2.83
CA SER A 41 0.22 20.08 3.40
C SER A 41 -0.03 21.17 2.34
N ASN A 42 -0.60 20.78 1.20
CA ASN A 42 -0.81 21.66 0.06
C ASN A 42 0.51 22.29 -0.44
N HIS A 43 1.44 21.47 -0.93
CA HIS A 43 2.74 21.87 -1.51
C HIS A 43 3.80 22.39 -0.52
N GLN A 44 3.58 22.29 0.78
CA GLN A 44 4.51 22.79 1.81
C GLN A 44 5.21 21.69 2.62
N GLY A 45 4.97 20.43 2.25
CA GLY A 45 5.46 19.27 2.97
C GLY A 45 6.80 18.76 2.47
N ILE A 46 7.07 17.49 2.78
CA ILE A 46 8.24 16.76 2.31
C ILE A 46 7.82 15.41 1.73
N ALA A 47 8.59 14.93 0.76
CA ALA A 47 8.51 13.55 0.29
C ALA A 47 9.72 12.76 0.79
N LEU A 48 9.51 11.52 1.25
CA LEU A 48 10.58 10.61 1.68
C LEU A 48 10.80 9.55 0.62
N ARG A 49 12.04 9.41 0.16
CA ARG A 49 12.42 8.42 -0.85
C ARG A 49 12.92 7.14 -0.20
N PHE A 50 12.28 6.03 -0.53
CA PHE A 50 12.69 4.69 -0.13
C PHE A 50 13.19 3.89 -1.32
N GLU A 51 14.26 3.12 -1.13
CA GLU A 51 14.74 2.15 -2.10
C GLU A 51 14.72 0.75 -1.49
N PHE A 52 13.84 -0.10 -2.03
CA PHE A 52 13.66 -1.47 -1.52
C PHE A 52 14.61 -2.48 -2.17
N GLY A 53 15.21 -2.14 -3.31
CA GLY A 53 16.16 -3.01 -4.04
C GLY A 53 15.64 -4.43 -4.26
N SER A 54 16.57 -5.37 -4.40
CA SER A 54 16.29 -6.81 -4.43
C SER A 54 16.31 -7.42 -3.02
N ASP A 55 15.76 -6.73 -2.01
CA ASP A 55 15.73 -7.21 -0.63
C ASP A 55 14.86 -8.49 -0.56
N PRO A 56 15.44 -9.68 -0.35
CA PRO A 56 14.71 -10.94 -0.45
C PRO A 56 13.60 -11.07 0.60
N LEU A 57 13.66 -10.28 1.68
CA LEU A 57 12.66 -10.27 2.74
C LEU A 57 11.48 -9.36 2.43
N LEU A 58 11.66 -8.37 1.54
CA LEU A 58 10.58 -7.47 1.12
C LEU A 58 9.95 -7.90 -0.21
N SER A 59 10.69 -8.53 -1.12
CA SER A 59 10.17 -8.94 -2.42
C SER A 59 8.86 -9.75 -2.35
N PRO A 60 8.66 -10.70 -1.41
CA PRO A 60 7.41 -11.47 -1.32
C PRO A 60 6.21 -10.68 -0.81
N VAL A 61 6.44 -9.50 -0.21
CA VAL A 61 5.41 -8.70 0.49
C VAL A 61 5.18 -7.33 -0.15
N ILE A 62 5.88 -7.01 -1.24
CA ILE A 62 5.68 -5.80 -2.04
C ILE A 62 4.66 -6.09 -3.16
N TRP A 63 3.63 -5.26 -3.24
CA TRP A 63 2.54 -5.38 -4.21
C TRP A 63 2.37 -4.08 -4.97
N LYS A 64 2.39 -4.13 -6.31
CA LYS A 64 1.94 -2.98 -7.11
C LYS A 64 0.42 -2.89 -7.03
N VAL A 65 -0.11 -1.70 -6.78
CA VAL A 65 -1.56 -1.49 -6.73
C VAL A 65 -2.15 -1.67 -8.13
N LYS A 66 -3.20 -2.49 -8.22
CA LYS A 66 -4.04 -2.63 -9.40
C LYS A 66 -5.16 -1.61 -9.35
N TYR A 67 -5.28 -0.84 -10.42
CA TYR A 67 -6.32 0.18 -10.56
C TYR A 67 -7.48 -0.35 -11.40
N GLN A 68 -8.71 -0.19 -10.91
CA GLN A 68 -9.94 -0.58 -11.61
C GLN A 68 -11.16 0.16 -11.04
N ASP A 69 -12.19 0.37 -11.87
CA ASP A 69 -13.39 1.13 -11.47
C ASP A 69 -14.32 0.32 -10.56
N GLN A 70 -14.36 -0.99 -10.76
CA GLN A 70 -15.18 -1.90 -9.97
C GLN A 70 -14.35 -2.56 -8.88
N ARG A 71 -14.93 -2.74 -7.69
CA ARG A 71 -14.25 -3.47 -6.60
C ARG A 71 -14.00 -4.93 -7.00
N PRO A 72 -12.92 -5.55 -6.53
CA PRO A 72 -12.67 -6.95 -6.82
C PRO A 72 -13.76 -7.82 -6.20
N ILE A 73 -14.25 -8.78 -6.96
CA ILE A 73 -15.22 -9.76 -6.47
C ILE A 73 -14.43 -10.88 -5.81
N LEU A 74 -14.55 -11.00 -4.49
CA LEU A 74 -13.96 -12.09 -3.72
C LEU A 74 -14.99 -13.21 -3.58
N ARG A 75 -14.69 -14.37 -4.15
CA ARG A 75 -15.51 -15.58 -4.06
C ARG A 75 -15.12 -16.36 -2.81
N HIS A 76 -16.03 -17.17 -2.30
CA HIS A 76 -15.74 -18.06 -1.16
C HIS A 76 -14.51 -18.95 -1.41
N THR A 77 -14.29 -19.39 -2.64
CA THR A 77 -13.13 -20.19 -3.05
C THR A 77 -11.80 -19.47 -2.89
N ASP A 78 -11.81 -18.14 -2.91
CA ASP A 78 -10.61 -17.31 -2.80
C ASP A 78 -10.10 -17.23 -1.34
N PHE A 79 -10.90 -17.76 -0.39
CA PHE A 79 -10.58 -17.85 1.04
C PHE A 79 -10.04 -19.24 1.47
N ALA A 80 -9.63 -20.09 0.53
CA ALA A 80 -8.93 -21.35 0.83
C ALA A 80 -7.55 -21.10 1.47
N VAL A 81 -6.90 -22.18 1.97
CA VAL A 81 -5.58 -22.14 2.63
C VAL A 81 -4.59 -21.32 1.77
N GLU A 82 -3.96 -20.30 2.37
CA GLU A 82 -3.16 -19.25 1.71
C GLU A 82 -3.98 -18.21 0.90
N SER A 83 -5.11 -17.75 1.46
CA SER A 83 -6.01 -16.78 0.80
C SER A 83 -5.30 -15.50 0.32
N MET A 84 -5.21 -15.36 -1.00
CA MET A 84 -4.83 -14.11 -1.67
C MET A 84 -5.98 -13.09 -1.75
N ALA A 85 -7.19 -13.45 -1.29
CA ALA A 85 -8.36 -12.59 -1.39
C ALA A 85 -8.16 -11.25 -0.66
N ILE A 86 -7.58 -11.29 0.55
CA ILE A 86 -7.33 -10.07 1.33
C ILE A 86 -6.20 -9.25 0.72
N PRO A 87 -5.00 -9.80 0.39
CA PRO A 87 -3.98 -9.07 -0.35
C PRO A 87 -4.48 -8.45 -1.66
N ILE A 88 -5.26 -9.19 -2.47
CA ILE A 88 -5.84 -8.66 -3.73
C ILE A 88 -6.77 -7.49 -3.45
N ALA A 89 -7.67 -7.62 -2.47
CA ALA A 89 -8.57 -6.54 -2.10
C ALA A 89 -7.81 -5.32 -1.58
N LEU A 90 -6.78 -5.53 -0.77
CA LEU A 90 -5.88 -4.50 -0.26
C LEU A 90 -4.91 -3.99 -1.32
N ALA A 91 -4.71 -4.65 -2.45
CA ALA A 91 -3.88 -4.19 -3.55
C ALA A 91 -4.71 -3.59 -4.69
N THR A 92 -6.03 -3.42 -4.51
CA THR A 92 -6.92 -2.86 -5.52
C THR A 92 -7.39 -1.46 -5.12
N LYS A 93 -7.26 -0.49 -6.01
CA LYS A 93 -7.69 0.91 -5.79
C LYS A 93 -8.50 1.40 -7.00
N ALA A 94 -9.34 2.41 -6.76
CA ALA A 94 -10.14 3.00 -7.83
C ALA A 94 -9.27 3.73 -8.86
N THR A 95 -9.63 3.64 -10.14
CA THR A 95 -8.84 4.16 -11.28
C THR A 95 -8.50 5.65 -11.18
N PHE A 96 -9.36 6.46 -10.58
CA PHE A 96 -9.10 7.89 -10.42
C PHE A 96 -7.92 8.22 -9.49
N TRP A 97 -7.41 7.25 -8.72
CA TRP A 97 -6.15 7.38 -7.95
C TRP A 97 -4.92 6.87 -8.70
N GLN A 98 -5.04 6.48 -9.97
CA GLN A 98 -3.94 5.88 -10.74
C GLN A 98 -2.69 6.77 -10.84
N TYR A 99 -2.87 8.09 -10.75
CA TYR A 99 -1.77 9.05 -10.77
C TYR A 99 -0.75 8.85 -9.64
N GLU A 100 -1.12 8.19 -8.53
CA GLU A 100 -0.21 7.90 -7.41
C GLU A 100 0.80 6.79 -7.73
N GLN A 101 0.53 5.93 -8.72
CA GLN A 101 1.40 4.80 -9.07
C GLN A 101 1.86 4.01 -7.83
N GLU A 102 0.89 3.64 -6.99
CA GLU A 102 1.10 3.20 -5.62
C GLU A 102 1.64 1.75 -5.56
N TRP A 103 2.54 1.53 -4.61
CA TRP A 103 3.02 0.23 -4.16
C TRP A 103 2.72 0.05 -2.67
N ARG A 104 2.45 -1.19 -2.26
CA ARG A 104 2.08 -1.55 -0.88
C ARG A 104 2.99 -2.64 -0.36
N ILE A 105 3.56 -2.44 0.83
CA ILE A 105 4.21 -3.48 1.62
C ILE A 105 3.18 -4.02 2.61
N MET A 106 2.86 -5.30 2.51
CA MET A 106 1.83 -5.93 3.33
C MET A 106 2.44 -6.97 4.28
N LEU A 107 2.34 -6.72 5.58
CA LEU A 107 2.92 -7.58 6.61
C LEU A 107 1.83 -8.14 7.51
N THR A 108 1.84 -9.45 7.73
CA THR A 108 1.13 -10.07 8.84
C THR A 108 1.86 -9.70 10.14
N GLU A 109 1.13 -9.23 11.15
CA GLU A 109 1.69 -8.75 12.44
C GLU A 109 2.49 -7.42 12.36
N PRO A 110 1.86 -6.31 11.98
CA PRO A 110 2.55 -5.03 11.73
C PRO A 110 3.09 -4.31 12.96
N ARG A 111 2.91 -4.89 14.16
CA ARG A 111 3.36 -4.30 15.43
C ARG A 111 4.88 -4.40 15.63
N ARG A 112 5.61 -4.96 14.67
CA ARG A 112 7.07 -4.90 14.65
C ARG A 112 7.51 -3.61 13.97
N VAL A 113 8.18 -2.74 14.72
CA VAL A 113 8.90 -1.58 14.15
C VAL A 113 9.87 -2.10 13.09
N CYS A 114 9.69 -1.67 11.84
CA CYS A 114 10.67 -1.94 10.79
C CYS A 114 11.96 -1.17 11.12
N ARG A 115 12.96 -1.88 11.67
CA ARG A 115 14.27 -1.30 12.01
C ARG A 115 15.21 -1.33 10.80
N ARG A 116 14.77 -0.76 9.68
CA ARG A 116 15.57 -0.68 8.44
C ARG A 116 15.73 0.75 7.93
N PRO A 117 16.40 1.65 8.70
CA PRO A 117 16.62 3.03 8.26
C PRO A 117 17.42 3.11 6.96
N GLN A 118 18.22 2.09 6.62
CA GLN A 118 18.99 2.01 5.39
C GLN A 118 18.14 1.98 4.11
N LEU A 119 16.83 1.76 4.20
CA LEU A 119 15.92 1.85 3.05
C LEU A 119 15.59 3.31 2.71
N LEU A 120 15.68 4.23 3.67
CA LEU A 120 15.48 5.66 3.44
C LEU A 120 16.74 6.22 2.77
N ARG A 121 16.57 6.80 1.58
CA ARG A 121 17.67 7.31 0.74
C ARG A 121 17.72 8.82 0.64
N GLY A 122 16.60 9.49 0.85
CA GLY A 122 16.56 10.94 0.72
C GLY A 122 15.23 11.53 1.11
N ARG A 123 15.19 12.86 1.08
CA ARG A 123 14.00 13.68 1.30
C ARG A 123 13.96 14.72 0.19
N ALA A 124 12.77 15.10 -0.28
CA ALA A 124 12.57 16.17 -1.26
C ALA A 124 11.56 17.19 -0.73
N TYR A 125 11.68 18.44 -1.19
CA TYR A 125 10.81 19.58 -0.89
C TYR A 125 10.19 20.12 -2.19
N ASP A 126 9.06 20.81 -2.09
CA ASP A 126 8.41 21.48 -3.22
C ASP A 126 8.67 23.00 -3.17
N GLU A 127 9.29 23.52 -4.23
CA GLU A 127 8.79 24.62 -5.11
C GLU A 127 9.91 25.32 -5.90
N GLN A 128 11.22 25.12 -5.62
CA GLN A 128 12.26 25.87 -6.36
C GLN A 128 13.73 25.42 -6.29
N ASP A 129 14.09 24.28 -5.67
CA ASP A 129 15.50 23.85 -5.60
C ASP A 129 15.76 22.62 -6.49
N ASP A 130 16.04 22.89 -7.76
CA ASP A 130 17.05 22.11 -8.48
C ASP A 130 18.35 22.21 -7.67
N GLU A 131 18.91 21.07 -7.25
CA GLU A 131 20.11 20.95 -6.40
C GLU A 131 19.90 21.20 -4.89
N GLN A 132 19.53 20.17 -4.13
CA GLN A 132 20.32 19.74 -2.94
C GLN A 132 20.08 18.25 -2.67
N VAL A 133 20.74 17.40 -3.45
CA VAL A 133 21.08 16.04 -3.00
C VAL A 133 22.27 16.19 -2.05
N LEU A 134 22.02 16.26 -0.74
CA LEU A 134 23.08 16.05 0.25
C LEU A 134 23.55 14.60 0.16
N ALA A 135 24.87 14.47 0.04
CA ALA A 135 25.67 13.25 -0.07
C ALA A 135 25.42 12.21 1.03
#